data_AF-A0A7Y2Z649-F1
#
_entry.id   AF-A0A7Y2Z649-F1
#
_cell.length_a   1.000
_cell.length_b   1.000
_cell.length_c   1.000
_cell.angle_alpha   90.00
_cell.angle_beta   90.00
_cell.angle_gamma   90.00
#
_symmetry.space_group_name_H-M   'P 1'
#
loop_
_entity.id
_entity.type
_entity.pdbx_description
1 polymer ?
#
loop_
_entity_poly.entity_id
_entity_poly.type
_entity_poly.pdbx_seq_one_letter_code
_entity_poly.pdbx_strand_id
1 'polypeptide(L)'
;MMKKRVLIMGAAGRDFHNFNTVYRDNDDFEVVAFTATQIPNILGRKYPAALAGSLYPDGIPIFDEKELENLIAELKVDDVVFSYSDIPYDYVMHKSAIVNTAGANFVLLGCKETSLSSTKPLISVGATRTGCGKSQTSRRIVEVLMEKGLKVVAVRHPMPYGDLEAQKVQRYAVLEDLEKHDCTVEEMEEYEPHIVRGNVIYSGVDYEAILRAAENDPDGCDVIVWDGGNNDFPFYKSDLHITVTDPHRAGHGLQYYPGEITLRMSDAVIINKIDTARPEDVEKIRNILAETLPEATVIDAASPVRVDSAEIIRNKKVLVVEDGPTLTHGGMMIGAGMVAARKYGAAEMVDPRPYLVGQLKDTFDKYPGIGTLLPAMGYGDEQLKDLETTINNCECDAVIIGTPIDLNRIINIKKPSVRVYYDLQSIGTPRLEDVINKFVDEKVNINDVPDRPSLVARL
;
A
#
# COMPACT_ATOMS: atom_id res chain seq x y z
N MET A 1 -28.47 -26.50 -10.19
CA MET A 1 -27.49 -26.67 -11.30
C MET A 1 -26.19 -27.20 -10.70
N MET A 2 -25.24 -27.69 -11.50
CA MET A 2 -23.88 -27.91 -10.98
C MET A 2 -23.26 -26.55 -10.69
N LYS A 3 -22.68 -26.38 -9.50
CA LYS A 3 -21.96 -25.15 -9.12
C LYS A 3 -20.72 -25.00 -9.98
N LYS A 4 -20.40 -23.76 -10.35
CA LYS A 4 -19.18 -23.46 -11.09
C LYS A 4 -17.99 -23.47 -10.13
N ARG A 5 -16.95 -24.25 -10.44
CA ARG A 5 -15.80 -24.45 -9.56
C ARG A 5 -14.74 -23.40 -9.85
N VAL A 6 -14.35 -22.65 -8.83
CA VAL A 6 -13.52 -21.46 -8.95
C VAL A 6 -12.23 -21.62 -8.16
N LEU A 7 -11.09 -21.30 -8.78
CA LEU A 7 -9.82 -21.11 -8.09
C LEU A 7 -9.43 -19.64 -8.17
N ILE A 8 -9.04 -19.04 -7.04
CA ILE A 8 -8.64 -17.63 -7.01
C ILE A 8 -7.14 -17.54 -6.81
N MET A 9 -6.42 -16.96 -7.77
CA MET A 9 -4.97 -16.76 -7.68
C MET A 9 -4.66 -15.32 -7.23
N GLY A 10 -3.81 -15.15 -6.22
CA GLY A 10 -3.50 -13.83 -5.68
C GLY A 10 -2.40 -13.83 -4.62
N ALA A 11 -2.34 -12.74 -3.86
CA ALA A 11 -1.36 -12.53 -2.81
C ALA A 11 -2.06 -11.94 -1.57
N ALA A 12 -3.06 -12.64 -1.04
CA ALA A 12 -3.73 -12.36 0.23
C ALA A 12 -4.14 -10.88 0.43
N GLY A 13 -4.89 -10.34 -0.52
CA GLY A 13 -5.46 -9.01 -0.48
C GLY A 13 -6.72 -8.98 -1.32
N ARG A 14 -6.55 -8.67 -2.61
CA ARG A 14 -7.66 -8.67 -3.58
C ARG A 14 -8.30 -10.04 -3.77
N ASP A 15 -7.55 -11.14 -3.69
CA ASP A 15 -8.12 -12.49 -3.74
C ASP A 15 -9.15 -12.74 -2.63
N PHE A 16 -8.80 -12.41 -1.38
CA PHE A 16 -9.73 -12.50 -0.25
C PHE A 16 -10.90 -11.53 -0.39
N HIS A 17 -10.65 -10.31 -0.88
CA HIS A 17 -11.72 -9.34 -1.14
C HIS A 17 -12.70 -9.81 -2.23
N ASN A 18 -12.17 -10.33 -3.34
CA ASN A 18 -12.96 -10.87 -4.44
C ASN A 18 -13.77 -12.08 -3.95
N PHE A 19 -13.17 -12.97 -3.16
CA PHE A 19 -13.88 -14.06 -2.49
C PHE A 19 -15.04 -13.54 -1.63
N ASN A 20 -14.76 -12.65 -0.68
CA ASN A 20 -15.73 -12.13 0.27
C ASN A 20 -16.89 -11.40 -0.40
N THR A 21 -16.63 -10.70 -1.50
CA THR A 21 -17.61 -9.85 -2.17
C THR A 21 -18.43 -10.59 -3.22
N VAL A 22 -17.82 -11.52 -3.97
CA VAL A 22 -18.45 -12.14 -5.14
C VAL A 22 -18.90 -13.59 -4.87
N TYR A 23 -18.17 -14.33 -4.03
CA TYR A 23 -18.29 -15.79 -3.98
C TYR A 23 -18.73 -16.36 -2.62
N ARG A 24 -18.43 -15.69 -1.51
CA ARG A 24 -18.60 -16.21 -0.13
C ARG A 24 -19.98 -16.82 0.15
N ASP A 25 -21.03 -16.09 -0.21
CA ASP A 25 -22.43 -16.47 0.06
C ASP A 25 -23.23 -16.69 -1.23
N ASN A 26 -22.55 -17.05 -2.33
CA ASN A 26 -23.17 -17.27 -3.64
C ASN A 26 -23.18 -18.77 -3.99
N ASP A 27 -24.36 -19.37 -4.01
CA ASP A 27 -24.53 -20.81 -4.21
C ASP A 27 -24.39 -21.27 -5.66
N ASP A 28 -24.29 -20.35 -6.63
CA ASP A 28 -23.94 -20.66 -8.01
C ASP A 28 -22.46 -21.09 -8.17
N PHE A 29 -21.61 -20.75 -7.19
CA PHE A 29 -20.18 -21.00 -7.22
C PHE A 29 -19.70 -21.89 -6.07
N GLU A 30 -18.55 -22.54 -6.30
CA GLU A 30 -17.78 -23.27 -5.29
C GLU A 30 -16.31 -22.88 -5.44
N VAL A 31 -15.78 -22.09 -4.51
CA VAL A 31 -14.36 -21.73 -4.48
C VAL A 31 -13.58 -22.87 -3.86
N VAL A 32 -12.84 -23.59 -4.69
CA VAL A 32 -12.19 -24.86 -4.32
C VAL A 32 -10.79 -24.67 -3.74
N ALA A 33 -10.15 -23.54 -4.06
CA ALA A 33 -8.80 -23.23 -3.64
C ALA A 33 -8.46 -21.75 -3.84
N PHE A 34 -7.54 -21.27 -3.02
CA PHE A 34 -6.68 -20.14 -3.35
C PHE A 34 -5.30 -20.64 -3.79
N THR A 35 -4.60 -19.85 -4.59
CA THR A 35 -3.15 -19.97 -4.74
C THR A 35 -2.47 -18.68 -4.30
N ALA A 36 -1.30 -18.82 -3.68
CA ALA A 36 -0.50 -17.69 -3.23
C ALA A 36 0.95 -17.81 -3.69
N THR A 37 1.56 -16.65 -3.91
CA THR A 37 3.01 -16.48 -4.09
C THR A 37 3.45 -15.30 -3.25
N GLN A 38 4.73 -15.28 -2.84
CA GLN A 38 5.37 -14.12 -2.20
C GLN A 38 4.96 -13.75 -0.77
N ILE A 39 4.11 -14.52 -0.08
CA ILE A 39 3.74 -14.22 1.32
C ILE A 39 4.40 -15.22 2.28
N PRO A 40 5.25 -14.75 3.21
CA PRO A 40 5.79 -15.60 4.27
C PRO A 40 4.65 -16.26 5.08
N ASN A 41 4.81 -17.53 5.41
CA ASN A 41 3.92 -18.26 6.34
C ASN A 41 2.44 -18.41 5.91
N ILE A 42 2.06 -18.17 4.65
CA ILE A 42 0.68 -18.41 4.18
C ILE A 42 0.47 -19.78 3.52
N LEU A 43 1.51 -20.36 2.93
CA LEU A 43 1.42 -21.63 2.19
C LEU A 43 1.05 -22.78 3.12
N GLY A 44 0.08 -23.61 2.70
CA GLY A 44 -0.42 -24.73 3.49
C GLY A 44 -1.42 -24.34 4.59
N ARG A 45 -1.76 -23.05 4.71
CA ARG A 45 -2.88 -22.59 5.54
C ARG A 45 -4.20 -22.71 4.77
N LYS A 46 -5.28 -22.44 5.48
CA LYS A 46 -6.61 -22.25 4.91
C LYS A 46 -7.07 -20.82 5.12
N TYR A 47 -7.84 -20.30 4.17
CA TYR A 47 -8.75 -19.21 4.46
C TYR A 47 -9.77 -19.73 5.49
N PRO A 48 -9.86 -19.11 6.68
CA PRO A 48 -10.50 -19.72 7.84
C PRO A 48 -12.02 -19.84 7.68
N ALA A 49 -12.58 -20.92 8.21
CA ALA A 49 -14.03 -21.18 8.19
C ALA A 49 -14.84 -20.04 8.83
N ALA A 50 -14.29 -19.39 9.88
CA ALA A 50 -14.95 -18.28 10.55
C ALA A 50 -15.15 -17.04 9.65
N LEU A 51 -14.38 -16.92 8.56
CA LEU A 51 -14.50 -15.85 7.56
C LEU A 51 -15.11 -16.33 6.24
N ALA A 52 -15.06 -17.64 5.98
CA ALA A 52 -15.45 -18.22 4.71
C ALA A 52 -16.97 -18.31 4.49
N GLY A 53 -17.80 -17.98 5.49
CA GLY A 53 -19.26 -18.03 5.37
C GLY A 53 -19.83 -19.45 5.46
N SER A 54 -21.15 -19.54 5.36
CA SER A 54 -21.87 -20.81 5.66
C SER A 54 -21.61 -21.93 4.65
N LEU A 55 -21.17 -21.60 3.44
CA LEU A 55 -20.90 -22.55 2.36
C LEU A 55 -19.55 -23.28 2.52
N TYR A 56 -18.67 -22.83 3.42
CA TYR A 56 -17.29 -23.33 3.54
C TYR A 56 -16.92 -23.64 5.01
N PRO A 57 -17.60 -24.60 5.67
CA PRO A 57 -17.41 -24.91 7.10
C PRO A 57 -16.01 -25.42 7.46
N ASP A 58 -15.26 -25.92 6.49
CA ASP A 58 -13.89 -26.43 6.67
C ASP A 58 -12.80 -25.41 6.27
N GLY A 59 -13.20 -24.19 5.92
CA GLY A 59 -12.34 -23.20 5.28
C GLY A 59 -11.95 -23.59 3.84
N ILE A 60 -11.11 -22.76 3.21
CA ILE A 60 -10.69 -22.97 1.81
C ILE A 60 -9.17 -23.13 1.77
N PRO A 61 -8.63 -24.18 1.14
CA PRO A 61 -7.17 -24.41 1.11
C PRO A 61 -6.43 -23.36 0.30
N ILE A 62 -5.20 -23.05 0.72
CA ILE A 62 -4.27 -22.14 0.03
C ILE A 62 -3.03 -22.95 -0.40
N PHE A 63 -2.83 -23.07 -1.72
CA PHE A 63 -1.72 -23.82 -2.32
C PHE A 63 -0.63 -22.92 -2.90
N ASP A 64 0.54 -23.49 -3.22
CA ASP A 64 1.58 -22.78 -3.96
C ASP A 64 1.11 -22.56 -5.42
N GLU A 65 1.30 -21.35 -5.94
CA GLU A 65 0.96 -21.03 -7.33
C GLU A 65 1.65 -21.95 -8.36
N LYS A 66 2.81 -22.54 -8.04
CA LYS A 66 3.48 -23.51 -8.92
C LYS A 66 2.64 -24.74 -9.22
N GLU A 67 1.66 -25.05 -8.37
CA GLU A 67 0.76 -26.20 -8.54
C GLU A 67 -0.46 -25.87 -9.42
N LEU A 68 -0.61 -24.62 -9.89
CA LEU A 68 -1.81 -24.11 -10.58
C LEU A 68 -2.32 -25.05 -11.69
N GLU A 69 -1.44 -25.51 -12.59
CA GLU A 69 -1.83 -26.38 -13.71
C GLU A 69 -2.38 -27.73 -13.23
N ASN A 70 -1.75 -28.33 -12.22
CA ASN A 70 -2.19 -29.60 -11.65
C ASN A 70 -3.52 -29.42 -10.90
N LEU A 71 -3.64 -28.34 -10.12
CA LEU A 71 -4.85 -28.01 -9.36
C LEU A 71 -6.07 -27.82 -10.27
N ILE A 72 -5.90 -27.21 -11.44
CA ILE A 72 -6.99 -27.04 -12.41
C ILE A 72 -7.59 -28.41 -12.80
N ALA A 73 -6.74 -29.39 -13.10
CA ALA A 73 -7.18 -30.73 -13.47
C ALA A 73 -7.73 -31.52 -12.28
N GLU A 74 -7.01 -31.55 -11.16
CA GLU A 74 -7.37 -32.34 -9.97
C GLU A 74 -8.66 -31.85 -9.32
N LEU A 75 -8.79 -30.52 -9.16
CA LEU A 75 -9.94 -29.90 -8.56
C LEU A 75 -11.05 -29.60 -9.57
N LYS A 76 -10.89 -29.97 -10.86
CA LYS A 76 -11.87 -29.74 -11.94
C LYS A 76 -12.34 -28.27 -11.96
N VAL A 77 -11.40 -27.35 -12.04
CA VAL A 77 -11.66 -25.91 -12.00
C VAL A 77 -12.28 -25.47 -13.32
N ASP A 78 -13.38 -24.72 -13.25
CA ASP A 78 -14.02 -24.10 -14.41
C ASP A 78 -13.46 -22.70 -14.68
N ASP A 79 -13.26 -21.91 -13.62
CA ASP A 79 -12.76 -20.53 -13.70
C ASP A 79 -11.56 -20.31 -12.77
N VAL A 80 -10.49 -19.73 -13.29
CA VAL A 80 -9.38 -19.18 -12.51
C VAL A 80 -9.51 -17.66 -12.49
N VAL A 81 -9.71 -17.10 -11.31
CA VAL A 81 -9.87 -15.66 -11.08
C VAL A 81 -8.52 -15.06 -10.73
N PHE A 82 -8.03 -14.16 -11.59
CA PHE A 82 -6.76 -13.48 -11.36
C PHE A 82 -6.96 -12.24 -10.48
N SER A 83 -6.31 -12.24 -9.32
CA SER A 83 -6.50 -11.26 -8.24
C SER A 83 -5.18 -10.64 -7.75
N TYR A 84 -4.19 -10.53 -8.62
CA TYR A 84 -2.94 -9.85 -8.31
C TYR A 84 -2.97 -8.35 -8.66
N SER A 85 -2.08 -7.60 -8.02
CA SER A 85 -1.75 -6.22 -8.35
C SER A 85 -0.24 -6.04 -8.53
N ASP A 86 0.12 -4.97 -9.21
CA ASP A 86 1.48 -4.49 -9.49
C ASP A 86 2.32 -5.40 -10.38
N ILE A 87 1.65 -6.12 -11.28
CA ILE A 87 2.24 -7.13 -12.16
C ILE A 87 2.30 -6.64 -13.61
N PRO A 88 3.40 -6.88 -14.35
CA PRO A 88 3.48 -6.58 -15.79
C PRO A 88 2.37 -7.25 -16.61
N TYR A 89 1.87 -6.57 -17.66
CA TYR A 89 0.82 -7.11 -18.52
C TYR A 89 1.19 -8.40 -19.25
N ASP A 90 2.46 -8.56 -19.64
CA ASP A 90 2.94 -9.81 -20.25
C ASP A 90 2.79 -10.99 -19.28
N TYR A 91 3.12 -10.82 -18.00
CA TYR A 91 2.91 -11.84 -16.97
C TYR A 91 1.42 -12.22 -16.85
N VAL A 92 0.51 -11.24 -16.81
CA VAL A 92 -0.94 -11.52 -16.77
C VAL A 92 -1.35 -12.40 -17.96
N MET A 93 -0.90 -12.04 -19.16
CA MET A 93 -1.23 -12.80 -20.37
C MET A 93 -0.54 -14.17 -20.44
N HIS A 94 0.65 -14.31 -19.89
CA HIS A 94 1.30 -15.61 -19.73
C HIS A 94 0.51 -16.53 -18.78
N LYS A 95 0.02 -16.01 -17.65
CA LYS A 95 -0.85 -16.77 -16.74
C LYS A 95 -2.17 -17.16 -17.41
N SER A 96 -2.76 -16.27 -18.19
CA SER A 96 -3.95 -16.58 -18.98
C SER A 96 -3.73 -17.75 -19.96
N ALA A 97 -2.59 -17.75 -20.67
CA ALA A 97 -2.27 -18.83 -21.60
C ALA A 97 -2.12 -20.19 -20.89
N ILE A 98 -1.49 -20.22 -19.71
CA ILE A 98 -1.35 -21.43 -18.88
C ILE A 98 -2.73 -21.94 -18.45
N VAL A 99 -3.56 -21.08 -17.86
CA VAL A 99 -4.91 -21.42 -17.38
C VAL A 99 -5.79 -21.97 -18.52
N ASN A 100 -5.82 -21.27 -19.65
CA ASN A 100 -6.64 -21.66 -20.80
C ASN A 100 -6.17 -23.00 -21.40
N THR A 101 -4.85 -23.26 -21.42
CA THR A 101 -4.30 -24.54 -21.91
C THR A 101 -4.66 -25.69 -20.98
N ALA A 102 -4.74 -25.45 -19.67
CA ALA A 102 -5.19 -26.42 -18.68
C ALA A 102 -6.72 -26.66 -18.72
N GLY A 103 -7.47 -25.87 -19.48
CA GLY A 103 -8.90 -26.10 -19.78
C GLY A 103 -9.89 -25.28 -18.94
N ALA A 104 -9.42 -24.37 -18.07
CA ALA A 104 -10.26 -23.44 -17.32
C ALA A 104 -10.35 -22.08 -18.01
N ASN A 105 -11.38 -21.28 -17.68
CA ASN A 105 -11.46 -19.88 -18.11
C ASN A 105 -10.54 -19.01 -17.25
N PHE A 106 -9.88 -18.04 -17.87
CA PHE A 106 -9.19 -16.98 -17.16
C PHE A 106 -10.10 -15.77 -16.96
N VAL A 107 -10.38 -15.40 -15.70
CA VAL A 107 -11.35 -14.36 -15.34
C VAL A 107 -10.66 -13.16 -14.69
N LEU A 108 -10.98 -11.96 -15.19
CA LEU A 108 -10.66 -10.68 -14.57
C LEU A 108 -11.96 -10.03 -14.09
N LEU A 109 -12.15 -9.93 -12.77
CA LEU A 109 -13.35 -9.33 -12.20
C LEU A 109 -13.35 -7.81 -12.39
N GLY A 110 -14.52 -7.27 -12.77
CA GLY A 110 -14.70 -5.84 -12.97
C GLY A 110 -14.95 -5.07 -11.68
N CYS A 111 -14.68 -3.76 -11.69
CA CYS A 111 -14.89 -2.89 -10.52
C CYS A 111 -16.35 -2.90 -10.03
N LYS A 112 -17.33 -3.06 -10.92
CA LYS A 112 -18.76 -3.08 -10.55
C LYS A 112 -19.11 -4.21 -9.58
N GLU A 113 -18.55 -5.39 -9.79
CA GLU A 113 -18.84 -6.58 -8.98
C GLU A 113 -18.02 -6.62 -7.69
N THR A 114 -16.90 -5.90 -7.67
CA THR A 114 -15.92 -5.95 -6.58
C THR A 114 -15.89 -4.65 -5.75
N SER A 115 -16.85 -3.75 -5.94
CA SER A 115 -16.94 -2.49 -5.18
C SER A 115 -18.07 -2.53 -4.16
N LEU A 116 -17.75 -2.33 -2.88
CA LEU A 116 -18.74 -2.18 -1.82
C LEU A 116 -19.20 -0.72 -1.71
N SER A 117 -20.47 -0.50 -1.37
CA SER A 117 -21.04 0.85 -1.22
C SER A 117 -20.98 1.33 0.22
N SER A 118 -20.48 2.56 0.38
CA SER A 118 -20.44 3.32 1.63
C SER A 118 -21.71 4.15 1.81
N THR A 119 -22.12 4.33 3.05
CA THR A 119 -23.13 5.28 3.53
C THR A 119 -22.53 6.64 3.86
N LYS A 120 -21.20 6.73 3.95
CA LYS A 120 -20.42 7.96 4.13
C LYS A 120 -19.76 8.38 2.82
N PRO A 121 -19.57 9.69 2.57
CA PRO A 121 -18.74 10.17 1.46
C PRO A 121 -17.36 9.50 1.48
N LEU A 122 -16.91 9.03 0.32
CA LEU A 122 -15.67 8.24 0.23
C LEU A 122 -14.70 8.77 -0.83
N ILE A 123 -13.47 9.03 -0.41
CA ILE A 123 -12.34 9.35 -1.28
C ILE A 123 -11.43 8.13 -1.37
N SER A 124 -11.03 7.73 -2.56
CA SER A 124 -10.06 6.65 -2.75
C SER A 124 -8.78 7.14 -3.43
N VAL A 125 -7.65 6.64 -2.94
CA VAL A 125 -6.32 7.00 -3.45
C VAL A 125 -5.66 5.76 -4.06
N GLY A 126 -5.49 5.79 -5.38
CA GLY A 126 -4.81 4.77 -6.17
C GLY A 126 -3.46 5.25 -6.71
N ALA A 127 -2.74 4.36 -7.41
CA ALA A 127 -1.56 4.72 -8.17
C ALA A 127 -1.42 3.84 -9.40
N THR A 128 -0.61 4.30 -10.35
CA THR A 128 -0.20 3.50 -11.51
C THR A 128 0.84 2.43 -11.18
N ARG A 129 1.62 2.62 -10.10
CA ARG A 129 2.66 1.72 -9.60
C ARG A 129 2.84 1.84 -8.08
N THR A 130 3.32 0.78 -7.43
CA THR A 130 3.78 0.85 -6.03
C THR A 130 4.87 1.92 -5.86
N GLY A 131 4.89 2.68 -4.76
CA GLY A 131 5.91 3.71 -4.53
C GLY A 131 5.71 5.05 -5.26
N CYS A 132 4.58 5.28 -5.95
CA CYS A 132 4.28 6.60 -6.55
C CYS A 132 4.04 7.71 -5.51
N GLY A 133 3.81 7.36 -4.24
CA GLY A 133 3.49 8.31 -3.16
C GLY A 133 2.01 8.35 -2.77
N LYS A 134 1.32 7.20 -2.78
CA LYS A 134 -0.08 7.09 -2.32
C LYS A 134 -0.24 7.44 -0.85
N SER A 135 0.49 6.77 0.05
CA SER A 135 0.29 6.95 1.49
C SER A 135 0.53 8.40 1.93
N GLN A 136 1.50 9.12 1.35
CA GLN A 136 1.66 10.57 1.63
C GLN A 136 0.51 11.43 1.09
N THR A 137 -0.06 11.04 -0.06
CA THR A 137 -1.23 11.71 -0.64
C THR A 137 -2.45 11.48 0.25
N SER A 138 -2.69 10.24 0.68
CA SER A 138 -3.76 9.86 1.61
C SER A 138 -3.66 10.65 2.91
N ARG A 139 -2.46 10.75 3.50
CA ARG A 139 -2.22 11.59 4.69
C ARG A 139 -2.51 13.07 4.45
N ARG A 140 -2.06 13.64 3.32
CA ARG A 140 -2.35 15.05 3.01
C ARG A 140 -3.85 15.30 2.85
N ILE A 141 -4.59 14.39 2.23
CA ILE A 141 -6.05 14.46 2.10
C ILE A 141 -6.71 14.45 3.50
N VAL A 142 -6.30 13.51 4.35
CA VAL A 142 -6.78 13.42 5.74
C VAL A 142 -6.54 14.73 6.50
N GLU A 143 -5.32 15.28 6.43
CA GLU A 143 -4.97 16.55 7.08
C GLU A 143 -5.87 17.70 6.61
N VAL A 144 -6.06 17.86 5.28
CA VAL A 144 -6.91 18.92 4.71
C VAL A 144 -8.37 18.79 5.16
N LEU A 145 -8.89 17.57 5.27
CA LEU A 145 -10.25 17.32 5.76
C LEU A 145 -10.36 17.59 7.28
N MET A 146 -9.37 17.18 8.07
CA MET A 146 -9.33 17.44 9.52
C MET A 146 -9.15 18.92 9.85
N GLU A 147 -8.39 19.68 9.06
CA GLU A 147 -8.28 21.15 9.15
C GLU A 147 -9.65 21.84 9.02
N LYS A 148 -10.61 21.19 8.33
CA LYS A 148 -12.01 21.64 8.20
C LYS A 148 -12.92 21.17 9.33
N GLY A 149 -12.39 20.47 10.34
CA GLY A 149 -13.17 19.94 11.47
C GLY A 149 -13.93 18.64 11.17
N LEU A 150 -13.69 18.02 10.01
CA LEU A 150 -14.30 16.73 9.66
C LEU A 150 -13.59 15.59 10.39
N LYS A 151 -14.37 14.62 10.86
CA LYS A 151 -13.84 13.35 11.34
C LYS A 151 -13.61 12.42 10.17
N VAL A 152 -12.35 12.06 9.98
CA VAL A 152 -11.92 11.22 8.88
C VAL A 152 -11.54 9.86 9.44
N VAL A 153 -11.96 8.80 8.76
CA VAL A 153 -11.47 7.44 9.03
C VAL A 153 -10.73 6.96 7.79
N ALA A 154 -9.47 6.59 7.97
CA ALA A 154 -8.69 5.96 6.90
C ALA A 154 -8.95 4.45 6.89
N VAL A 155 -9.03 3.84 5.71
CA VAL A 155 -9.04 2.38 5.55
C VAL A 155 -7.86 1.98 4.70
N ARG A 156 -6.98 1.14 5.24
CA ARG A 156 -5.75 0.69 4.58
C ARG A 156 -5.88 -0.74 4.11
N HIS A 157 -5.35 -0.99 2.92
CA HIS A 157 -5.27 -2.34 2.37
C HIS A 157 -4.51 -3.29 3.30
N PRO A 158 -4.99 -4.54 3.54
CA PRO A 158 -4.39 -5.43 4.50
C PRO A 158 -3.05 -5.95 4.01
N MET A 159 -2.25 -6.33 4.99
CA MET A 159 -1.03 -7.11 4.86
C MET A 159 -1.19 -8.32 5.78
N PRO A 160 -1.93 -9.38 5.37
CA PRO A 160 -2.42 -10.39 6.30
C PRO A 160 -1.35 -11.46 6.60
N TYR A 161 -0.26 -11.01 7.20
CA TYR A 161 0.86 -11.86 7.61
C TYR A 161 0.54 -12.68 8.86
N GLY A 162 -0.42 -12.24 9.68
CA GLY A 162 -0.75 -12.80 10.97
C GLY A 162 -1.91 -13.81 10.96
N ASP A 163 -2.69 -13.78 12.04
CA ASP A 163 -3.91 -14.55 12.18
C ASP A 163 -5.06 -13.87 11.44
N LEU A 164 -5.53 -14.50 10.37
CA LEU A 164 -6.62 -14.00 9.53
C LEU A 164 -7.91 -13.75 10.32
N GLU A 165 -8.25 -14.62 11.29
CA GLU A 165 -9.48 -14.47 12.09
C GLU A 165 -9.38 -13.24 13.00
N ALA A 166 -8.24 -13.05 13.66
CA ALA A 166 -7.97 -11.86 14.47
C ALA A 166 -7.89 -10.58 13.61
N GLN A 167 -7.43 -10.71 12.37
CA GLN A 167 -7.33 -9.63 11.39
C GLN A 167 -8.63 -9.43 10.58
N LYS A 168 -9.79 -9.91 11.04
CA LYS A 168 -11.07 -9.65 10.35
C LYS A 168 -11.36 -8.15 10.23
N VAL A 169 -11.30 -7.44 11.36
CA VAL A 169 -11.46 -5.99 11.48
C VAL A 169 -10.57 -5.50 12.61
N GLN A 170 -9.62 -4.62 12.31
CA GLN A 170 -8.76 -3.99 13.30
C GLN A 170 -8.87 -2.47 13.19
N ARG A 171 -8.86 -1.81 14.34
CA ARG A 171 -8.97 -0.35 14.49
C ARG A 171 -7.74 0.14 15.23
N TYR A 172 -7.10 1.15 14.68
CA TYR A 172 -5.93 1.79 15.25
C TYR A 172 -6.21 3.29 15.42
N ALA A 173 -6.22 3.73 16.68
CA ALA A 173 -6.42 5.14 17.03
C ALA A 173 -5.31 5.69 17.92
N VAL A 174 -4.62 4.81 18.65
CA VAL A 174 -3.47 5.15 19.49
C VAL A 174 -2.30 4.21 19.21
N LEU A 175 -1.09 4.59 19.61
CA LEU A 175 0.12 3.81 19.29
C LEU A 175 0.10 2.43 19.96
N GLU A 176 -0.54 2.31 21.11
CA GLU A 176 -0.72 1.06 21.84
C GLU A 176 -1.56 0.04 21.06
N ASP A 177 -2.40 0.49 20.10
CA ASP A 177 -3.14 -0.43 19.24
C ASP A 177 -2.22 -1.22 18.31
N LEU A 178 -1.02 -0.70 17.97
CA LEU A 178 -0.04 -1.39 17.13
C LEU A 178 0.49 -2.66 17.82
N GLU A 179 0.81 -2.56 19.11
CA GLU A 179 1.25 -3.70 19.93
C GLU A 179 0.08 -4.66 20.22
N LYS A 180 -1.09 -4.12 20.57
CA LYS A 180 -2.29 -4.90 20.86
C LYS A 180 -2.72 -5.82 19.71
N HIS A 181 -2.45 -5.43 18.47
CA HIS A 181 -2.82 -6.16 17.27
C HIS A 181 -1.65 -6.93 16.64
N ASP A 182 -0.52 -7.03 17.35
CA ASP A 182 0.69 -7.72 16.91
C ASP A 182 1.14 -7.26 15.52
N CYS A 183 1.09 -5.94 15.26
CA CYS A 183 1.45 -5.38 13.96
C CYS A 183 2.90 -5.72 13.61
N THR A 184 3.07 -6.22 12.40
CA THR A 184 4.37 -6.28 11.74
C THR A 184 4.90 -4.86 11.50
N VAL A 185 6.21 -4.74 11.29
CA VAL A 185 6.82 -3.45 10.98
C VAL A 185 6.26 -2.83 9.69
N GLU A 186 5.98 -3.64 8.67
CA GLU A 186 5.39 -3.16 7.40
C GLU A 186 3.98 -2.58 7.64
N GLU A 187 3.18 -3.21 8.51
CA GLU A 187 1.91 -2.65 8.97
C GLU A 187 2.12 -1.33 9.71
N MET A 188 3.07 -1.28 10.64
CA MET A 188 3.38 -0.05 11.38
C MET A 188 3.83 1.09 10.45
N GLU A 189 4.56 0.81 9.36
CA GLU A 189 5.01 1.81 8.37
C GLU A 189 3.85 2.51 7.69
N GLU A 190 2.72 1.82 7.53
CA GLU A 190 1.50 2.37 6.94
C GLU A 190 0.58 2.96 8.02
N TYR A 191 0.56 2.43 9.24
CA TYR A 191 -0.42 2.80 10.27
C TYR A 191 0.06 3.92 11.21
N GLU A 192 1.29 3.83 11.73
CA GLU A 192 1.87 4.82 12.66
C GLU A 192 1.73 6.25 12.14
N PRO A 193 2.04 6.55 10.87
CA PRO A 193 1.93 7.92 10.35
C PRO A 193 0.53 8.54 10.43
N HIS A 194 -0.53 7.73 10.41
CA HIS A 194 -1.91 8.20 10.60
C HIS A 194 -2.20 8.47 12.09
N ILE A 195 -1.81 7.54 12.96
CA ILE A 195 -2.08 7.59 14.40
C ILE A 195 -1.41 8.82 15.03
N VAL A 196 -0.13 9.09 14.70
CA VAL A 196 0.60 10.24 15.26
C VAL A 196 0.07 11.60 14.78
N ARG A 197 -0.74 11.61 13.72
CA ARG A 197 -1.46 12.80 13.22
C ARG A 197 -2.87 12.93 13.81
N GLY A 198 -3.27 12.03 14.71
CA GLY A 198 -4.58 12.03 15.35
C GLY A 198 -5.70 11.48 14.47
N ASN A 199 -5.38 10.73 13.42
CA ASN A 199 -6.36 10.10 12.53
C ASN A 199 -6.56 8.62 12.89
N VAL A 200 -7.79 8.14 12.83
CA VAL A 200 -8.12 6.71 13.01
C VAL A 200 -7.91 5.97 11.69
N ILE A 201 -7.30 4.79 11.77
CA ILE A 201 -7.11 3.90 10.62
C ILE A 201 -7.66 2.51 10.91
N TYR A 202 -8.36 1.94 9.95
CA TYR A 202 -8.83 0.56 9.97
C TYR A 202 -8.09 -0.28 8.93
N SER A 203 -7.84 -1.54 9.27
CA SER A 203 -7.34 -2.55 8.33
C SER A 203 -7.84 -3.95 8.70
N GLY A 204 -7.57 -4.91 7.83
CA GLY A 204 -7.99 -6.30 7.97
C GLY A 204 -8.49 -6.92 6.67
N VAL A 205 -8.97 -8.16 6.74
CA VAL A 205 -9.25 -8.99 5.55
C VAL A 205 -10.71 -8.98 5.09
N ASP A 206 -11.66 -8.55 5.92
CA ASP A 206 -13.08 -8.45 5.57
C ASP A 206 -13.48 -6.98 5.36
N TYR A 207 -13.29 -6.50 4.13
CA TYR A 207 -13.51 -5.11 3.77
C TYR A 207 -14.95 -4.62 3.91
N GLU A 208 -15.93 -5.51 3.84
CA GLU A 208 -17.31 -5.15 4.14
C GLU A 208 -17.47 -4.89 5.63
N ALA A 209 -17.00 -5.80 6.48
CA ALA A 209 -17.03 -5.62 7.93
C ALA A 209 -16.23 -4.38 8.36
N ILE A 210 -15.06 -4.13 7.76
CA ILE A 210 -14.26 -2.93 8.00
C ILE A 210 -15.02 -1.67 7.60
N LEU A 211 -15.65 -1.66 6.43
CA LEU A 211 -16.42 -0.50 5.97
C LEU A 211 -17.53 -0.18 6.97
N ARG A 212 -18.29 -1.20 7.41
CA ARG A 212 -19.35 -1.01 8.42
C ARG A 212 -18.82 -0.50 9.76
N ALA A 213 -17.66 -0.98 10.18
CA ALA A 213 -17.03 -0.52 11.41
C ALA A 213 -16.53 0.93 11.29
N ALA A 214 -15.90 1.30 10.17
CA ALA A 214 -15.42 2.66 9.90
C ALA A 214 -16.58 3.67 9.80
N GLU A 215 -17.68 3.31 9.13
CA GLU A 215 -18.89 4.14 9.03
C GLU A 215 -19.49 4.49 10.41
N ASN A 216 -19.30 3.59 11.39
CA ASN A 216 -19.82 3.68 12.75
C ASN A 216 -18.70 3.82 13.80
N ASP A 217 -17.56 4.41 13.41
CA ASP A 217 -16.43 4.59 14.33
C ASP A 217 -16.90 5.28 15.63
N PRO A 218 -16.47 4.81 16.82
CA PRO A 218 -16.90 5.37 18.09
C PRO A 218 -16.53 6.84 18.29
N ASP A 219 -15.43 7.29 17.67
CA ASP A 219 -15.05 8.70 17.67
C ASP A 219 -15.83 9.48 16.60
N GLY A 220 -16.54 8.81 15.69
CA GLY A 220 -17.39 9.37 14.64
C GLY A 220 -16.70 9.40 13.28
N CYS A 221 -17.49 9.32 12.20
CA CYS A 221 -17.00 9.33 10.82
C CYS A 221 -17.89 10.23 9.94
N ASP A 222 -17.28 11.26 9.35
CA ASP A 222 -17.90 12.17 8.39
C ASP A 222 -17.46 11.83 6.96
N VAL A 223 -16.19 11.42 6.76
CA VAL A 223 -15.61 11.02 5.46
C VAL A 223 -14.71 9.80 5.64
N ILE A 224 -14.73 8.88 4.67
CA ILE A 224 -13.80 7.75 4.61
C ILE A 224 -12.75 8.01 3.54
N VAL A 225 -11.48 7.79 3.89
CA VAL A 225 -10.36 7.81 2.94
C VAL A 225 -9.83 6.39 2.76
N TRP A 226 -10.02 5.80 1.60
CA TRP A 226 -9.42 4.51 1.26
C TRP A 226 -8.01 4.71 0.70
N ASP A 227 -7.01 4.24 1.44
CA ASP A 227 -5.61 4.26 1.06
C ASP A 227 -5.23 2.93 0.39
N GLY A 228 -5.18 2.93 -0.94
CA GLY A 228 -5.06 1.71 -1.74
C GLY A 228 -3.71 1.00 -1.64
N GLY A 229 -3.70 -0.33 -1.67
CA GLY A 229 -2.48 -1.13 -1.74
C GLY A 229 -1.86 -1.12 -3.12
N ASN A 230 -0.52 -1.12 -3.23
CA ASN A 230 0.19 -1.27 -4.51
C ASN A 230 -0.29 -0.35 -5.65
N ASN A 231 -0.77 -0.89 -6.76
CA ASN A 231 -1.48 -0.15 -7.82
C ASN A 231 -2.92 -0.64 -7.97
N ASP A 232 -3.47 -1.21 -6.90
CA ASP A 232 -4.78 -1.82 -6.92
C ASP A 232 -5.89 -0.78 -7.10
N PHE A 233 -6.97 -1.16 -7.79
CA PHE A 233 -8.15 -0.32 -7.92
C PHE A 233 -9.02 -0.38 -6.64
N PRO A 234 -9.87 0.62 -6.37
CA PRO A 234 -10.65 0.69 -5.13
C PRO A 234 -11.54 -0.52 -4.87
N PHE A 235 -11.60 -0.94 -3.61
CA PHE A 235 -12.52 -1.98 -3.12
C PHE A 235 -13.89 -1.40 -2.73
N TYR A 236 -13.97 -0.07 -2.73
CA TYR A 236 -15.15 0.69 -2.38
C TYR A 236 -15.55 1.60 -3.54
N LYS A 237 -16.86 1.78 -3.72
CA LYS A 237 -17.38 2.76 -4.64
C LYS A 237 -16.99 4.15 -4.15
N SER A 238 -16.27 4.87 -4.99
CA SER A 238 -15.69 6.18 -4.66
C SER A 238 -16.60 7.31 -5.12
N ASP A 239 -16.71 8.35 -4.29
CA ASP A 239 -17.30 9.63 -4.66
C ASP A 239 -16.26 10.58 -5.29
N LEU A 240 -14.99 10.36 -4.96
CA LEU A 240 -13.81 10.97 -5.59
C LEU A 240 -12.68 9.93 -5.65
N HIS A 241 -12.15 9.67 -6.85
CA HIS A 241 -10.97 8.84 -7.05
C HIS A 241 -9.76 9.66 -7.52
N ILE A 242 -8.66 9.54 -6.78
CA ILE A 242 -7.39 10.21 -7.09
C ILE A 242 -6.33 9.16 -7.40
N THR A 243 -5.68 9.26 -8.56
CA THR A 243 -4.54 8.40 -8.92
C THR A 243 -3.23 9.15 -8.89
N VAL A 244 -2.23 8.56 -8.23
CA VAL A 244 -0.86 9.08 -8.21
C VAL A 244 0.01 8.44 -9.29
N THR A 245 0.70 9.27 -10.05
CA THR A 245 1.68 8.88 -11.07
C THR A 245 3.08 9.37 -10.69
N ASP A 246 4.11 8.70 -11.24
CA ASP A 246 5.51 8.96 -10.91
C ASP A 246 6.34 9.02 -12.21
N PRO A 247 6.87 10.20 -12.59
CA PRO A 247 7.67 10.38 -13.81
C PRO A 247 8.94 9.54 -13.83
N HIS A 248 9.49 9.12 -12.67
CA HIS A 248 10.62 8.19 -12.64
C HIS A 248 10.31 6.82 -13.27
N ARG A 249 9.02 6.53 -13.50
CA ARG A 249 8.51 5.32 -14.17
C ARG A 249 7.50 5.68 -15.27
N ALA A 250 7.79 6.74 -16.03
CA ALA A 250 6.90 7.24 -17.07
C ALA A 250 6.55 6.16 -18.12
N GLY A 251 5.25 5.88 -18.25
CA GLY A 251 4.70 4.84 -19.14
C GLY A 251 4.25 3.57 -18.43
N HIS A 252 4.70 3.31 -17.19
CA HIS A 252 4.32 2.10 -16.46
C HIS A 252 2.81 2.02 -16.18
N GLY A 253 2.11 3.16 -16.12
CA GLY A 253 0.66 3.20 -15.96
C GLY A 253 -0.13 2.57 -17.11
N LEU A 254 0.51 2.22 -18.22
CA LEU A 254 -0.08 1.48 -19.35
C LEU A 254 0.56 0.10 -19.57
N GLN A 255 1.37 -0.38 -18.62
CA GLN A 255 2.18 -1.60 -18.77
C GLN A 255 2.02 -2.57 -17.59
N TYR A 256 1.35 -2.14 -16.52
CA TYR A 256 1.19 -2.90 -15.28
C TYR A 256 -0.26 -2.95 -14.85
N TYR A 257 -0.70 -4.15 -14.45
CA TYR A 257 -2.04 -4.41 -13.96
C TYR A 257 -2.14 -4.23 -12.43
N PRO A 258 -3.24 -3.68 -11.89
CA PRO A 258 -4.32 -2.98 -12.60
C PRO A 258 -4.10 -1.45 -12.70
N GLY A 259 -2.85 -0.95 -12.70
CA GLY A 259 -2.55 0.49 -12.63
C GLY A 259 -3.23 1.36 -13.69
N GLU A 260 -3.49 0.83 -14.89
CA GLU A 260 -4.26 1.54 -15.92
C GLU A 260 -5.75 1.65 -15.60
N ILE A 261 -6.34 0.67 -14.91
CA ILE A 261 -7.74 0.72 -14.46
C ILE A 261 -7.91 1.89 -13.49
N THR A 262 -7.04 1.93 -12.49
CA THR A 262 -6.93 3.01 -11.51
C THR A 262 -6.78 4.37 -12.20
N LEU A 263 -5.90 4.46 -13.20
CA LEU A 263 -5.76 5.68 -13.99
C LEU A 263 -7.06 6.06 -14.71
N ARG A 264 -7.65 5.16 -15.50
CA ARG A 264 -8.83 5.42 -16.33
C ARG A 264 -10.09 5.78 -15.54
N MET A 265 -10.18 5.37 -14.28
CA MET A 265 -11.33 5.66 -13.41
C MET A 265 -11.17 6.95 -12.58
N SER A 266 -10.07 7.70 -12.76
CA SER A 266 -9.75 8.84 -11.91
C SER A 266 -10.53 10.10 -12.25
N ASP A 267 -10.96 10.81 -11.22
CA ASP A 267 -11.49 12.18 -11.33
C ASP A 267 -10.34 13.20 -11.32
N ALA A 268 -9.27 12.91 -10.59
CA ALA A 268 -8.05 13.69 -10.55
C ALA A 268 -6.80 12.81 -10.57
N VAL A 269 -5.74 13.31 -11.20
CA VAL A 269 -4.45 12.61 -11.33
C VAL A 269 -3.35 13.51 -10.80
N ILE A 270 -2.53 12.98 -9.91
CA ILE A 270 -1.35 13.67 -9.38
C ILE A 270 -0.12 13.19 -10.15
N ILE A 271 0.65 14.11 -10.71
CA ILE A 271 2.01 13.85 -11.20
C ILE A 271 2.97 14.22 -10.08
N ASN A 272 3.43 13.23 -9.33
CA ASN A 272 4.26 13.43 -8.14
C ASN A 272 5.76 13.44 -8.48
N LYS A 273 6.61 13.89 -7.54
CA LYS A 273 8.08 13.88 -7.62
C LYS A 273 8.65 14.64 -8.84
N ILE A 274 7.91 15.61 -9.38
CA ILE A 274 8.34 16.36 -10.57
C ILE A 274 9.63 17.15 -10.33
N ASP A 275 9.92 17.48 -9.08
CA ASP A 275 11.10 18.22 -8.62
C ASP A 275 12.41 17.43 -8.74
N THR A 276 12.31 16.09 -8.79
CA THR A 276 13.46 15.19 -8.90
C THR A 276 13.51 14.43 -10.23
N ALA A 277 12.44 14.51 -11.02
CA ALA A 277 12.34 13.81 -12.29
C ALA A 277 12.89 14.63 -13.46
N ARG A 278 13.14 13.94 -14.58
CA ARG A 278 13.55 14.59 -15.82
C ARG A 278 12.33 15.24 -16.49
N PRO A 279 12.44 16.46 -17.04
CA PRO A 279 11.31 17.14 -17.68
C PRO A 279 10.65 16.32 -18.80
N GLU A 280 11.43 15.56 -19.59
CA GLU A 280 10.89 14.72 -20.66
C GLU A 280 9.97 13.60 -20.17
N ASP A 281 10.23 13.07 -18.97
CA ASP A 281 9.42 12.00 -18.38
C ASP A 281 8.10 12.57 -17.81
N VAL A 282 8.14 13.79 -17.29
CA VAL A 282 6.92 14.53 -16.86
C VAL A 282 6.03 14.78 -18.07
N GLU A 283 6.58 15.29 -19.17
CA GLU A 283 5.83 15.53 -20.41
C GLU A 283 5.28 14.23 -21.02
N LYS A 284 6.03 13.13 -20.92
CA LYS A 284 5.54 11.81 -21.35
C LYS A 284 4.28 11.40 -20.56
N ILE A 285 4.24 11.62 -19.25
CA ILE A 285 3.03 11.36 -18.46
C ILE A 285 1.91 12.28 -18.91
N ARG A 286 2.14 13.59 -19.09
CA ARG A 286 1.10 14.52 -19.55
C ARG A 286 0.47 14.09 -20.87
N ASN A 287 1.28 13.66 -21.84
CA ASN A 287 0.79 13.16 -23.12
C ASN A 287 -0.09 11.92 -22.95
N ILE A 288 0.33 10.96 -22.11
CA ILE A 288 -0.47 9.78 -21.78
C ILE A 288 -1.82 10.18 -21.15
N LEU A 289 -1.81 11.13 -20.21
CA LEU A 289 -3.03 11.61 -19.56
C LEU A 289 -3.97 12.30 -20.55
N ALA A 290 -3.44 13.15 -21.42
CA ALA A 290 -4.24 13.82 -22.45
C ALA A 290 -4.90 12.84 -23.42
N GLU A 291 -4.24 11.73 -23.75
CA GLU A 291 -4.79 10.68 -24.62
C GLU A 291 -5.77 9.74 -23.90
N THR A 292 -5.47 9.38 -22.64
CA THR A 292 -6.17 8.31 -21.92
C THR A 292 -7.35 8.83 -21.10
N LEU A 293 -7.21 10.05 -20.56
CA LEU A 293 -8.12 10.63 -19.58
C LEU A 293 -8.17 12.18 -19.71
N PRO A 294 -8.66 12.71 -20.84
CA PRO A 294 -8.60 14.14 -21.15
C PRO A 294 -9.41 15.02 -20.18
N GLU A 295 -10.40 14.46 -19.49
CA GLU A 295 -11.30 15.20 -18.61
C GLU A 295 -10.80 15.29 -17.15
N ALA A 296 -9.76 14.54 -16.77
CA ALA A 296 -9.31 14.52 -15.39
C ALA A 296 -8.55 15.80 -15.00
N THR A 297 -8.73 16.21 -13.75
CA THR A 297 -7.94 17.30 -13.18
C THR A 297 -6.51 16.82 -12.93
N VAL A 298 -5.52 17.43 -13.58
CA VAL A 298 -4.11 17.09 -13.38
C VAL A 298 -3.46 18.03 -12.38
N ILE A 299 -2.88 17.48 -11.32
CA ILE A 299 -2.19 18.21 -10.25
C ILE A 299 -0.70 17.89 -10.33
N ASP A 300 0.12 18.92 -10.45
CA ASP A 300 1.57 18.79 -10.32
C ASP A 300 1.95 18.77 -8.84
N ALA A 301 2.83 17.84 -8.46
CA ALA A 301 3.27 17.72 -7.08
C ALA A 301 4.75 17.33 -6.93
N ALA A 302 5.37 17.85 -5.88
CA ALA A 302 6.69 17.49 -5.40
C ALA A 302 6.57 16.64 -4.12
N SER A 303 7.67 15.96 -3.79
CA SER A 303 7.78 15.15 -2.57
C SER A 303 9.06 15.51 -1.80
N PRO A 304 9.19 16.75 -1.33
CA PRO A 304 10.43 17.25 -0.77
C PRO A 304 10.79 16.51 0.53
N VAL A 305 11.97 15.91 0.57
CA VAL A 305 12.49 15.29 1.80
C VAL A 305 12.92 16.36 2.81
N ARG A 306 12.61 16.13 4.09
CA ARG A 306 13.01 16.93 5.25
C ARG A 306 13.57 16.04 6.35
N VAL A 307 14.41 16.59 7.21
CA VAL A 307 15.01 15.90 8.37
C VAL A 307 14.96 16.81 9.58
N ASP A 308 14.90 16.24 10.78
CA ASP A 308 14.84 17.02 12.02
C ASP A 308 16.14 17.80 12.30
N SER A 309 17.29 17.23 11.94
CA SER A 309 18.61 17.80 12.21
C SER A 309 19.59 17.49 11.07
N ALA A 310 19.82 18.47 10.19
CA ALA A 310 20.69 18.32 9.01
C ALA A 310 22.19 18.23 9.36
N GLU A 311 22.58 18.73 10.54
CA GLU A 311 23.95 18.70 11.07
C GLU A 311 24.46 17.28 11.38
N ILE A 312 23.55 16.33 11.63
CA ILE A 312 23.87 14.91 11.79
C ILE A 312 24.34 14.29 10.46
N ILE A 313 23.92 14.87 9.32
CA ILE A 313 24.25 14.37 7.98
C ILE A 313 25.46 15.08 7.38
N ARG A 314 25.53 16.42 7.52
CA ARG A 314 26.49 17.24 6.78
C ARG A 314 27.94 16.85 7.05
N ASN A 315 28.68 16.55 5.99
CA ASN A 315 30.08 16.12 6.00
C ASN A 315 30.35 14.87 6.87
N LYS A 316 29.34 14.03 7.08
CA LYS A 316 29.44 12.77 7.83
C LYS A 316 29.42 11.56 6.90
N LYS A 317 30.05 10.47 7.34
CA LYS A 317 29.86 9.14 6.75
C LYS A 317 28.56 8.56 7.30
N VAL A 318 27.59 8.32 6.46
CA VAL A 318 26.24 7.93 6.89
C VAL A 318 25.88 6.53 6.41
N LEU A 319 25.27 5.73 7.30
CA LEU A 319 24.53 4.54 6.89
C LEU A 319 23.09 4.96 6.56
N VAL A 320 22.56 4.52 5.42
CA VAL A 320 21.19 4.83 5.00
C VAL A 320 20.34 3.58 5.12
N VAL A 321 19.30 3.64 5.95
CA VAL A 321 18.28 2.59 6.11
C VAL A 321 17.02 3.02 5.35
N GLU A 322 16.45 2.15 4.51
CA GLU A 322 15.32 2.50 3.62
C GLU A 322 14.20 1.46 3.69
N ASP A 323 12.99 1.87 3.34
CA ASP A 323 11.82 1.00 3.12
C ASP A 323 12.14 -0.14 2.11
N GLY A 324 12.01 -1.39 2.56
CA GLY A 324 12.30 -2.61 1.81
C GLY A 324 11.36 -2.86 0.61
N PRO A 325 10.03 -2.86 0.77
CA PRO A 325 9.07 -3.03 -0.33
C PRO A 325 9.27 -2.12 -1.54
N THR A 326 9.54 -0.82 -1.31
CA THR A 326 9.79 0.15 -2.39
C THR A 326 10.98 -0.26 -3.28
N LEU A 327 11.96 -0.96 -2.71
CA LEU A 327 13.21 -1.33 -3.37
C LEU A 327 13.21 -2.78 -3.89
N THR A 328 12.54 -3.70 -3.20
CA THR A 328 12.50 -5.12 -3.55
C THR A 328 11.44 -5.46 -4.60
N HIS A 329 10.19 -5.03 -4.39
CA HIS A 329 9.08 -5.25 -5.33
C HIS A 329 8.75 -4.01 -6.17
N GLY A 330 8.97 -2.81 -5.61
CA GLY A 330 8.72 -1.54 -6.31
C GLY A 330 9.74 -1.19 -7.41
N GLY A 331 10.92 -1.84 -7.39
CA GLY A 331 11.97 -1.72 -8.39
C GLY A 331 12.71 -0.37 -8.41
N MET A 332 12.61 0.44 -7.35
CA MET A 332 13.33 1.70 -7.25
C MET A 332 14.78 1.46 -6.76
N MET A 333 15.75 2.19 -7.32
CA MET A 333 17.16 2.13 -6.91
C MET A 333 17.56 3.26 -5.95
N ILE A 334 16.64 4.19 -5.65
CA ILE A 334 16.88 5.37 -4.81
C ILE A 334 15.64 5.57 -3.93
N GLY A 335 15.83 5.59 -2.61
CA GLY A 335 14.80 5.90 -1.61
C GLY A 335 14.93 7.30 -0.99
N ALA A 336 14.07 7.61 -0.01
CA ALA A 336 14.01 8.93 0.62
C ALA A 336 15.26 9.25 1.44
N GLY A 337 15.81 8.26 2.15
CA GLY A 337 17.09 8.33 2.85
C GLY A 337 18.26 8.71 1.95
N MET A 338 18.35 8.11 0.76
CA MET A 338 19.39 8.39 -0.22
C MET A 338 19.28 9.81 -0.78
N VAL A 339 18.06 10.29 -1.03
CA VAL A 339 17.82 11.67 -1.44
C VAL A 339 18.21 12.64 -0.31
N ALA A 340 17.87 12.34 0.95
CA ALA A 340 18.23 13.16 2.10
C ALA A 340 19.75 13.22 2.30
N ALA A 341 20.46 12.09 2.22
CA ALA A 341 21.92 12.02 2.32
C ALA A 341 22.60 12.98 1.34
N ARG A 342 22.16 12.98 0.08
CA ARG A 342 22.68 13.87 -0.97
C ARG A 342 22.29 15.33 -0.72
N LYS A 343 21.01 15.59 -0.45
CA LYS A 343 20.47 16.95 -0.25
C LYS A 343 21.16 17.69 0.90
N TYR A 344 21.45 16.99 2.00
CA TYR A 344 22.04 17.58 3.20
C TYR A 344 23.57 17.48 3.25
N GLY A 345 24.19 16.90 2.21
CA GLY A 345 25.63 16.94 2.01
C GLY A 345 26.41 15.93 2.87
N ALA A 346 25.95 14.68 2.92
CA ALA A 346 26.76 13.58 3.47
C ALA A 346 28.11 13.48 2.76
N ALA A 347 29.18 13.20 3.50
CA ALA A 347 30.51 13.01 2.91
C ALA A 347 30.61 11.67 2.16
N GLU A 348 29.96 10.63 2.68
CA GLU A 348 30.00 9.27 2.14
C GLU A 348 28.74 8.51 2.58
N MET A 349 28.18 7.68 1.70
CA MET A 349 27.17 6.69 2.07
C MET A 349 27.87 5.35 2.23
N VAL A 350 27.87 4.80 3.45
CA VAL A 350 28.64 3.60 3.82
C VAL A 350 27.93 2.35 3.29
N ASP A 351 28.68 1.47 2.60
CA ASP A 351 28.17 0.17 2.19
C ASP A 351 27.99 -0.75 3.40
N PRO A 352 26.76 -1.24 3.70
CA PRO A 352 26.52 -2.11 4.85
C PRO A 352 27.05 -3.54 4.66
N ARG A 353 27.40 -3.99 3.44
CA ARG A 353 27.80 -5.39 3.14
C ARG A 353 28.85 -5.99 4.09
N PRO A 354 29.93 -5.28 4.48
CA PRO A 354 30.92 -5.82 5.40
C PRO A 354 30.39 -6.09 6.82
N TYR A 355 29.21 -5.54 7.16
CA TYR A 355 28.65 -5.52 8.51
C TYR A 355 27.33 -6.31 8.62
N LEU A 356 26.88 -6.94 7.53
CA LEU A 356 25.65 -7.72 7.50
C LEU A 356 25.73 -8.96 8.42
N VAL A 357 24.66 -9.22 9.16
CA VAL A 357 24.49 -10.42 9.98
C VAL A 357 23.17 -11.13 9.65
N GLY A 358 23.11 -12.41 10.00
CA GLY A 358 21.91 -13.25 9.85
C GLY A 358 21.24 -13.14 8.48
N GLN A 359 19.92 -12.98 8.46
CA GLN A 359 19.09 -13.04 7.25
C GLN A 359 19.33 -11.88 6.27
N LEU A 360 19.97 -10.79 6.73
CA LEU A 360 20.34 -9.68 5.86
C LEU A 360 21.41 -10.07 4.84
N LYS A 361 22.25 -11.08 5.12
CA LYS A 361 23.19 -11.62 4.11
C LYS A 361 22.44 -12.23 2.94
N ASP A 362 21.48 -13.09 3.24
CA ASP A 362 20.65 -13.76 2.23
C ASP A 362 19.85 -12.74 1.40
N THR A 363 19.41 -11.64 2.03
CA THR A 363 18.73 -10.54 1.35
C THR A 363 19.64 -9.88 0.31
N PHE A 364 20.89 -9.55 0.66
CA PHE A 364 21.83 -8.94 -0.28
C PHE A 364 22.29 -9.91 -1.37
N ASP A 365 22.34 -11.22 -1.09
CA ASP A 365 22.63 -12.25 -2.09
C ASP A 365 21.47 -12.39 -3.10
N LYS A 366 20.22 -12.32 -2.62
CA LYS A 366 19.03 -12.36 -3.47
C LYS A 366 18.87 -11.08 -4.29
N TYR A 367 19.27 -9.93 -3.75
CA TYR A 367 19.13 -8.63 -4.39
C TYR A 367 20.48 -7.88 -4.49
N PRO A 368 21.41 -8.36 -5.35
CA PRO A 368 22.77 -7.81 -5.40
C PRO A 368 22.82 -6.34 -5.86
N GLY A 369 21.80 -5.86 -6.56
CA GLY A 369 21.69 -4.51 -7.12
C GLY A 369 21.27 -3.41 -6.13
N ILE A 370 21.03 -3.72 -4.86
CA ILE A 370 20.52 -2.76 -3.84
C ILE A 370 21.46 -1.56 -3.60
N GLY A 371 22.73 -1.64 -3.99
CA GLY A 371 23.68 -0.54 -3.81
C GLY A 371 24.16 -0.41 -2.35
N THR A 372 24.37 0.82 -1.87
CA THR A 372 24.96 1.13 -0.55
C THR A 372 23.93 1.41 0.55
N LEU A 373 22.66 1.11 0.31
CA LEU A 373 21.60 1.27 1.32
C LEU A 373 21.39 -0.05 2.07
N LEU A 374 20.87 0.03 3.30
CA LEU A 374 20.42 -1.11 4.09
C LEU A 374 18.89 -1.20 4.00
N PRO A 375 18.33 -2.21 3.31
CA PRO A 375 16.88 -2.35 3.18
C PRO A 375 16.28 -2.76 4.52
N ALA A 376 15.13 -2.17 4.81
CA ALA A 376 14.35 -2.50 5.97
C ALA A 376 13.36 -3.61 5.65
N MET A 377 13.57 -4.82 6.17
CA MET A 377 12.89 -6.03 5.72
C MET A 377 12.08 -6.71 6.83
N GLY A 378 10.74 -6.71 6.68
CA GLY A 378 9.82 -7.78 7.11
C GLY A 378 9.80 -8.20 8.58
N TYR A 379 10.18 -7.34 9.51
CA TYR A 379 10.85 -7.79 10.72
C TYR A 379 10.00 -8.54 11.76
N GLY A 380 10.23 -9.84 11.86
CA GLY A 380 10.10 -10.57 13.13
C GLY A 380 11.29 -10.30 14.06
N ASP A 381 11.23 -10.80 15.30
CA ASP A 381 12.23 -10.55 16.35
C ASP A 381 13.69 -10.80 15.92
N GLU A 382 13.94 -11.85 15.14
CA GLU A 382 15.28 -12.19 14.64
C GLU A 382 15.78 -11.14 13.64
N GLN A 383 14.93 -10.71 12.70
CA GLN A 383 15.30 -9.74 11.69
C GLN A 383 15.49 -8.34 12.30
N LEU A 384 14.69 -7.97 13.31
CA LEU A 384 14.90 -6.72 14.07
C LEU A 384 16.28 -6.73 14.74
N LYS A 385 16.65 -7.87 15.35
CA LYS A 385 17.95 -8.03 16.00
C LYS A 385 19.10 -8.01 15.00
N ASP A 386 18.94 -8.63 13.84
CA ASP A 386 19.93 -8.57 12.75
C ASP A 386 20.13 -7.14 12.26
N LEU A 387 19.03 -6.40 12.03
CA LEU A 387 19.07 -4.99 11.65
C LEU A 387 19.79 -4.14 12.69
N GLU A 388 19.40 -4.25 13.96
CA GLU A 388 20.03 -3.53 15.06
C GLU A 388 21.53 -3.81 15.11
N THR A 389 21.91 -5.09 15.01
CA THR A 389 23.30 -5.53 15.07
C THR A 389 24.10 -5.01 13.89
N THR A 390 23.56 -5.09 12.67
CA THR A 390 24.21 -4.55 11.47
C THR A 390 24.37 -3.03 11.54
N ILE A 391 23.34 -2.29 11.93
CA ILE A 391 23.41 -0.83 12.11
C ILE A 391 24.48 -0.47 13.14
N ASN A 392 24.51 -1.17 14.27
CA ASN A 392 25.45 -0.89 15.35
C ASN A 392 26.90 -1.34 15.03
N ASN A 393 27.10 -2.34 14.17
CA ASN A 393 28.42 -2.76 13.70
C ASN A 393 28.98 -1.89 12.57
N CYS A 394 28.12 -1.24 11.77
CA CYS A 394 28.54 -0.46 10.62
C CYS A 394 29.40 0.75 11.00
N GLU A 395 30.60 0.89 10.44
CA GLU A 395 31.49 2.03 10.72
C GLU A 395 31.01 3.29 9.98
N CYS A 396 30.09 4.02 10.63
CA CYS A 396 29.54 5.29 10.17
C CYS A 396 29.46 6.29 11.33
N ASP A 397 29.44 7.58 11.00
CA ASP A 397 29.27 8.66 11.97
C ASP A 397 27.80 8.84 12.40
N ALA A 398 26.86 8.52 11.50
CA ALA A 398 25.43 8.68 11.73
C ALA A 398 24.58 7.73 10.88
N VAL A 399 23.32 7.55 11.27
CA VAL A 399 22.33 6.71 10.58
C VAL A 399 21.18 7.58 10.08
N ILE A 400 20.86 7.47 8.78
CA ILE A 400 19.68 8.09 8.19
C ILE A 400 18.58 7.04 8.12
N ILE A 401 17.45 7.32 8.76
CA ILE A 401 16.27 6.46 8.79
C ILE A 401 15.29 6.98 7.74
N GLY A 402 15.26 6.32 6.58
CA GLY A 402 14.36 6.60 5.46
C GLY A 402 13.03 5.85 5.50
N THR A 403 12.80 5.01 6.51
CA THR A 403 11.55 4.26 6.70
C THR A 403 10.40 5.19 7.14
N PRO A 404 9.15 4.89 6.74
CA PRO A 404 7.97 5.61 7.22
C PRO A 404 7.77 5.57 8.73
N ILE A 405 8.14 4.49 9.43
CA ILE A 405 8.12 4.43 10.90
C ILE A 405 9.34 5.08 11.55
N ASP A 406 9.21 5.39 12.84
CA ASP A 406 10.37 5.67 13.69
C ASP A 406 11.06 4.38 14.16
N LEU A 407 12.11 3.95 13.46
CA LEU A 407 12.89 2.76 13.84
C LEU A 407 13.44 2.83 15.26
N ASN A 408 13.67 4.03 15.83
CA ASN A 408 14.16 4.14 17.21
C ASN A 408 13.14 3.66 18.25
N ARG A 409 11.87 3.46 17.87
CA ARG A 409 10.84 2.87 18.74
C ARG A 409 10.95 1.36 18.84
N ILE A 410 11.57 0.72 17.86
CA ILE A 410 11.54 -0.73 17.68
C ILE A 410 12.92 -1.36 17.89
N ILE A 411 14.00 -0.64 17.56
CA ILE A 411 15.38 -1.09 17.74
C ILE A 411 16.25 -0.03 18.43
N ASN A 412 17.33 -0.48 19.06
CA ASN A 412 18.28 0.38 19.75
C ASN A 412 19.45 0.78 18.84
N ILE A 413 19.35 1.98 18.24
CA ILE A 413 20.42 2.56 17.43
C ILE A 413 21.36 3.37 18.33
N LYS A 414 22.60 2.89 18.53
CA LYS A 414 23.58 3.53 19.43
C LYS A 414 24.29 4.75 18.82
N LYS A 415 24.18 4.91 17.50
CA LYS A 415 24.80 6.00 16.75
C LYS A 415 23.84 7.19 16.62
N PRO A 416 24.34 8.43 16.45
CA PRO A 416 23.49 9.55 16.09
C PRO A 416 22.60 9.18 14.90
N SER A 417 21.29 9.34 15.03
CA SER A 417 20.33 8.97 13.99
C SER A 417 19.40 10.13 13.67
N VAL A 418 18.94 10.20 12.42
CA VAL A 418 17.98 11.21 11.98
C VAL A 418 16.95 10.57 11.06
N ARG A 419 15.67 10.90 11.30
CA ARG A 419 14.56 10.44 10.48
C ARG A 419 14.33 11.36 9.30
N VAL A 420 14.02 10.76 8.16
CA VAL A 420 13.58 11.46 6.96
C VAL A 420 12.06 11.48 6.92
N TYR A 421 11.51 12.66 6.67
CA TYR A 421 10.09 12.83 6.40
C TYR A 421 9.91 13.36 4.99
N TYR A 422 8.75 13.09 4.43
CA TYR A 422 8.33 13.59 3.12
C TYR A 422 6.81 13.69 3.14
N ASP A 423 6.32 14.80 2.62
CA ASP A 423 4.90 15.10 2.53
C ASP A 423 4.62 15.59 1.11
N LEU A 424 3.43 15.31 0.60
CA LEU A 424 3.02 15.76 -0.73
C LEU A 424 2.90 17.29 -0.74
N GLN A 425 3.51 17.93 -1.74
CA GLN A 425 3.40 19.37 -1.97
C GLN A 425 2.87 19.64 -3.38
N SER A 426 1.66 20.18 -3.50
CA SER A 426 1.15 20.66 -4.80
C SER A 426 1.99 21.83 -5.32
N ILE A 427 2.25 21.83 -6.63
CA ILE A 427 3.00 22.86 -7.34
C ILE A 427 2.05 23.55 -8.32
N GLY A 428 1.99 24.89 -8.23
CA GLY A 428 1.11 25.67 -9.10
C GLY A 428 -0.38 25.45 -8.82
N THR A 429 -1.19 25.47 -9.88
CA THR A 429 -2.65 25.29 -9.83
C THR A 429 -3.10 24.42 -11.00
N PRO A 430 -4.09 23.52 -10.84
CA PRO A 430 -4.89 23.28 -9.63
C PRO A 430 -4.10 22.56 -8.53
N ARG A 431 -4.49 22.75 -7.26
CA ARG A 431 -3.88 22.08 -6.11
C ARG A 431 -4.77 20.94 -5.61
N LEU A 432 -4.19 20.03 -4.83
CA LEU A 432 -4.94 18.96 -4.18
C LEU A 432 -6.07 19.53 -3.31
N GLU A 433 -5.80 20.58 -2.56
CA GLU A 433 -6.79 21.25 -1.71
C GLU A 433 -7.99 21.76 -2.50
N ASP A 434 -7.79 22.22 -3.75
CA ASP A 434 -8.87 22.73 -4.58
C ASP A 434 -9.85 21.60 -4.97
N VAL A 435 -9.32 20.41 -5.28
CA VAL A 435 -10.12 19.20 -5.56
C VAL A 435 -10.84 18.71 -4.31
N ILE A 436 -10.16 18.68 -3.16
CA ILE A 436 -10.78 18.26 -1.89
C ILE A 436 -11.86 19.24 -1.45
N ASN A 437 -11.65 20.55 -1.60
CA ASN A 437 -12.67 21.56 -1.30
C ASN A 437 -13.94 21.34 -2.12
N LYS A 438 -13.80 21.13 -3.43
CA LYS A 438 -14.93 20.84 -4.32
C LYS A 438 -15.68 19.58 -3.87
N PHE A 439 -14.96 18.51 -3.53
CA PHE A 439 -15.57 17.29 -3.02
C PHE A 439 -16.38 17.54 -1.75
N VAL A 440 -15.82 18.27 -0.78
CA VAL A 440 -16.51 18.59 0.47
C VAL A 440 -17.79 19.37 0.17
N ASP A 441 -17.73 20.39 -0.68
CA ASP A 441 -18.89 21.23 -1.03
C ASP A 441 -20.02 20.41 -1.70
N GLU A 442 -19.67 19.40 -2.51
CA GLU A 442 -20.63 18.59 -3.26
C GLU A 442 -21.17 17.38 -2.50
N LYS A 443 -20.37 16.79 -1.60
CA LYS A 443 -20.64 15.47 -1.00
C LYS A 443 -20.82 15.49 0.51
N VAL A 444 -20.32 16.52 1.20
CA VAL A 444 -20.37 16.60 2.67
C VAL A 444 -21.35 17.69 3.06
N ASN A 445 -22.42 17.34 3.78
CA ASN A 445 -23.32 18.34 4.35
C ASN A 445 -22.66 18.98 5.59
N ILE A 446 -21.86 20.03 5.39
CA ILE A 446 -21.15 20.73 6.47
C ILE A 446 -22.13 21.23 7.55
N ASN A 447 -23.39 21.52 7.20
CA ASN A 447 -24.39 21.98 8.18
C ASN A 447 -24.77 20.92 9.22
N ASP A 448 -24.53 19.63 8.94
CA ASP A 448 -24.77 18.53 9.87
C ASP A 448 -23.53 18.19 10.72
N VAL A 449 -22.40 18.85 10.46
CA VAL A 449 -21.17 18.69 11.25
C VAL A 449 -21.28 19.59 12.48
N PRO A 450 -21.30 19.04 13.70
CA PRO A 450 -21.33 19.85 14.92
C PRO A 450 -20.14 20.81 14.92
N ASP A 451 -20.33 22.03 15.43
CA ASP A 451 -19.24 23.01 15.60
C ASP A 451 -18.17 22.40 16.51
N ARG A 452 -17.10 21.90 15.90
CA ARG A 452 -15.99 21.21 16.56
C ARG A 452 -14.76 22.10 16.46
N PRO A 453 -14.11 22.45 17.59
CA PRO A 453 -12.86 23.20 17.53
C PRO A 453 -11.83 22.40 16.72
N SER A 454 -11.11 23.09 15.82
CA SER A 454 -10.09 22.44 15.00
C SER A 454 -9.02 21.78 15.88
N LEU A 455 -8.66 20.54 15.56
CA LEU A 455 -7.65 19.76 16.30
C LEU A 455 -6.25 20.38 16.22
N VAL A 456 -6.04 21.37 15.35
CA VAL A 456 -4.77 22.06 15.10
C VAL A 456 -4.25 22.83 16.34
N ALA A 457 -5.06 22.98 17.39
CA ALA A 457 -4.62 23.62 18.65
C ALA A 457 -3.82 22.70 19.61
N ARG A 458 -3.46 21.45 19.23
CA ARG A 458 -2.79 20.48 20.12
C ARG A 458 -1.58 19.72 19.54
N LEU A 459 -0.90 20.27 18.55
CA LEU A 459 0.48 19.87 18.18
C LEU A 459 1.41 21.06 18.40
#